data_AF-A0A7Y0SF55-F1
#
_entry.id   AF-A0A7Y0SF55-F1
#
_cell.length_a   1.000
_cell.length_b   1.000
_cell.length_c   1.000
_cell.angle_alpha   90.00
_cell.angle_beta   90.00
_cell.angle_gamma   90.00
#
_symmetry.space_group_name_H-M   'P 1'
#
loop_
_entity.id
_entity.type
_entity.pdbx_description
1 polymer ?
#
loop_
_entity_poly.entity_id
_entity_poly.type
_entity_poly.pdbx_seq_one_letter_code
_entity_poly.pdbx_strand_id
1 'polypeptide(L)' 'MLTFNTLKERHRRERNSYSQSLSTRVHRSLSWLKKAEACEDDDSTFTFLWIAFNSAYAQDFEQKANYG' A
#
# COMPACT_ATOMS: atom_id res chain seq x y z
N MET A 1 5.20 3.11 -16.02
CA MET A 1 4.78 3.05 -14.61
C MET A 1 3.85 1.86 -14.44
N LEU A 2 3.94 1.08 -13.35
CA LEU A 2 2.98 0.00 -13.08
C LEU A 2 1.68 0.63 -12.55
N THR A 3 0.53 0.21 -13.09
CA THR A 3 -0.78 0.78 -12.72
C THR A 3 -1.48 -0.01 -11.61
N PHE A 4 -2.49 0.57 -10.98
CA PHE A 4 -3.36 -0.11 -10.02
C PHE A 4 -3.90 -1.41 -10.60
N ASN A 5 -4.40 -1.40 -11.85
CA ASN A 5 -5.00 -2.58 -12.46
C ASN A 5 -3.98 -3.71 -12.62
N THR A 6 -2.78 -3.41 -13.14
CA THR A 6 -1.70 -4.41 -13.30
C THR A 6 -1.27 -4.98 -11.95
N LEU A 7 -1.09 -4.13 -10.94
CA LEU A 7 -0.65 -4.55 -9.62
C LEU A 7 -1.74 -5.27 -8.83
N LYS A 8 -3.02 -4.89 -9.00
CA LYS A 8 -4.17 -5.56 -8.39
C LYS A 8 -4.31 -6.97 -8.91
N GLU A 9 -4.10 -7.16 -10.21
CA GLU A 9 -4.14 -8.48 -10.83
C GLU A 9 -2.99 -9.36 -10.33
N ARG A 10 -1.77 -8.80 -10.26
CA ARG A 10 -0.64 -9.51 -9.63
C ARG A 10 -0.94 -9.92 -8.20
N HIS A 11 -1.46 -9.00 -7.37
CA HIS A 11 -1.84 -9.30 -6.00
C HIS A 11 -2.87 -10.42 -5.94
N ARG A 12 -3.89 -10.45 -6.80
CA ARG A 12 -4.88 -11.55 -6.82
C ARG A 12 -4.25 -12.92 -7.06
N ARG A 13 -3.27 -13.00 -7.97
CA ARG A 13 -2.55 -14.25 -8.26
C ARG A 13 -1.67 -14.70 -7.10
N GLU A 14 -1.01 -13.76 -6.44
CA GLU A 14 0.03 -14.05 -5.44
C GLU A 14 -0.49 -14.10 -3.99
N ARG A 15 -1.63 -13.45 -3.68
CA ARG A 15 -2.10 -13.20 -2.29
C ARG A 15 -2.22 -14.44 -1.42
N ASN A 16 -2.51 -15.61 -2.00
CA ASN A 16 -2.69 -16.85 -1.24
C ASN A 16 -1.37 -17.35 -0.63
N SER A 17 -0.23 -16.86 -1.13
CA SER A 17 1.12 -17.15 -0.62
C SER A 17 1.62 -16.11 0.38
N TYR A 18 0.89 -15.00 0.56
CA TYR A 18 1.32 -13.91 1.44
C TYR A 18 0.95 -14.20 2.89
N SER A 19 1.78 -13.71 3.82
CA SER A 19 1.32 -13.56 5.19
C SER A 19 0.11 -12.61 5.24
N GLN A 20 -0.76 -12.79 6.22
CA GLN A 20 -1.93 -11.92 6.39
C GLN A 20 -1.55 -10.44 6.53
N SER A 21 -0.44 -10.16 7.23
CA SER A 21 0.09 -8.80 7.40
C SER A 21 0.53 -8.19 6.06
N LEU A 22 1.28 -8.94 5.25
CA LEU A 22 1.70 -8.48 3.92
C LEU A 22 0.48 -8.26 3.00
N SER A 23 -0.46 -9.22 2.96
CA SER A 23 -1.69 -9.12 2.16
C SER A 23 -2.49 -7.85 2.49
N THR A 24 -2.61 -7.52 3.77
CA THR A 24 -3.32 -6.32 4.23
C THR A 24 -2.59 -5.04 3.81
N ARG A 25 -1.27 -4.98 3.95
CA ARG A 25 -0.46 -3.83 3.52
C ARG A 25 -0.56 -3.57 2.02
N VAL A 26 -0.38 -4.63 1.23
CA VAL A 26 -0.52 -4.57 -0.23
C VAL A 26 -1.93 -4.14 -0.63
N HIS A 27 -2.97 -4.69 0.02
CA HIS A 27 -4.35 -4.27 -0.23
C HIS A 27 -4.54 -2.76 -0.01
N ARG A 28 -4.11 -2.23 1.13
CA ARG A 28 -4.24 -0.79 1.44
C ARG A 28 -3.44 0.08 0.49
N SER A 29 -2.20 -0.30 0.21
CA SER A 29 -1.34 0.40 -0.75
C SER A 29 -1.99 0.51 -2.12
N LEU A 30 -2.58 -0.58 -2.64
CA LEU A 30 -3.30 -0.56 -3.91
C LEU A 30 -4.54 0.33 -3.88
N SER A 31 -5.29 0.37 -2.78
CA SER A 31 -6.46 1.26 -2.67
C SER A 31 -6.07 2.74 -2.74
N TRP A 32 -4.90 3.12 -2.19
CA TRP A 32 -4.38 4.48 -2.27
C TRP A 32 -3.77 4.80 -3.63
N LEU A 33 -3.10 3.83 -4.26
CA LEU A 33 -2.64 3.98 -5.65
C LEU A 33 -3.80 4.24 -6.61
N LYS A 34 -4.92 3.51 -6.45
CA LYS A 34 -6.14 3.75 -7.25
C LYS A 34 -6.65 5.18 -7.12
N LYS A 35 -6.57 5.75 -5.91
CA LYS A 35 -6.97 7.16 -5.69
C LYS A 35 -5.99 8.12 -6.34
N ALA A 36 -4.68 7.87 -6.23
CA ALA A 36 -3.67 8.69 -6.89
C ALA A 36 -3.87 8.72 -8.42
N GLU A 37 -4.16 7.58 -9.04
CA GLU A 37 -4.44 7.50 -10.49
C GLU A 37 -5.73 8.19 -10.93
N ALA A 38 -6.64 8.50 -10.00
CA ALA A 38 -7.90 9.18 -10.28
C ALA A 38 -7.84 10.70 -10.02
N CYS A 39 -6.71 11.21 -9.51
CA CYS A 39 -6.49 12.62 -9.28
C CYS A 39 -5.95 13.31 -10.54
N GLU A 40 -6.33 14.56 -10.74
CA GLU A 40 -5.82 15.41 -11.80
C GLU A 40 -4.76 16.39 -11.27
N ASP A 41 -4.80 16.73 -9.97
CA ASP A 41 -3.83 17.61 -9.34
C ASP A 41 -2.62 16.86 -8.77
N ASP A 42 -1.45 17.49 -8.93
CA ASP A 42 -0.17 16.89 -8.54
C ASP A 42 -0.04 16.74 -7.02
N ASP A 43 -0.58 17.67 -6.24
CA ASP A 43 -0.49 17.66 -4.77
C ASP A 43 -1.25 16.46 -4.17
N SER A 44 -2.47 16.20 -4.63
CA SER A 44 -3.26 15.03 -4.22
C SER A 44 -2.63 13.74 -4.73
N THR A 45 -2.15 13.74 -5.98
CA THR A 45 -1.46 12.58 -6.56
C THR A 45 -0.25 12.20 -5.72
N PHE A 46 0.61 13.16 -5.42
CA PHE A 46 1.79 12.97 -4.58
C PHE A 46 1.40 12.50 -3.17
N THR A 47 0.42 13.14 -2.55
CA THR A 47 -0.06 12.79 -1.21
C THR A 47 -0.57 11.35 -1.16
N PHE A 48 -1.38 10.92 -2.14
CA PHE A 48 -1.89 9.55 -2.18
C PHE A 48 -0.81 8.52 -2.52
N LEU A 49 0.15 8.86 -3.37
CA LEU A 49 1.33 8.00 -3.62
C LEU A 49 2.16 7.83 -2.35
N TRP A 50 2.35 8.88 -1.56
CA TRP A 50 3.03 8.81 -0.27
C TRP A 50 2.30 7.90 0.71
N ILE A 51 0.97 7.99 0.80
CA ILE A 51 0.17 7.11 1.65
C ILE A 51 0.21 5.66 1.13
N ALA A 52 0.15 5.46 -0.19
CA ALA A 52 0.27 4.14 -0.80
C ALA A 52 1.62 3.49 -0.48
N PHE A 53 2.71 4.26 -0.58
CA PHE A 53 4.05 3.83 -0.23
C PHE A 53 4.15 3.44 1.25
N ASN A 54 3.75 4.33 2.16
CA ASN A 54 3.75 4.04 3.59
C ASN A 54 2.90 2.82 3.94
N SER A 55 1.74 2.65 3.30
CA SER A 55 0.89 1.47 3.51
C SER A 55 1.58 0.15 3.13
N ALA A 56 2.45 0.15 2.12
CA ALA A 56 3.20 -1.03 1.69
C ALA A 56 4.36 -1.35 2.67
N TYR A 57 5.07 -0.30 3.10
CA TYR A 57 6.29 -0.41 3.90
C TYR A 57 6.08 -0.33 5.41
N ALA A 58 4.88 0.02 5.89
CA ALA A 58 4.53 0.04 7.30
C ALA A 58 4.61 -1.37 7.90
N GLN A 59 5.81 -1.85 8.18
CA GLN A 59 6.03 -2.93 9.11
C GLN A 59 5.60 -2.44 10.50
N ASP A 60 5.26 -3.38 11.39
CA ASP A 60 5.00 -3.04 12.77
C ASP A 60 6.21 -2.28 13.30
N PHE A 61 6.09 -0.96 13.42
CA PHE A 61 6.89 -0.21 14.37
C PHE A 61 6.38 -0.73 15.71
N GLU A 62 6.89 -1.88 16.14
CA GLU A 62 6.82 -2.26 17.54
C GLU A 62 7.46 -1.11 18.28
N GLN A 63 6.61 -0.20 18.76
CA GLN A 63 6.94 0.70 19.82
C GLN A 63 7.28 -0.23 20.98
N LYS A 64 8.55 -0.61 21.11
CA LYS A 64 9.07 -1.26 22.30
C LYS A 64 8.91 -0.26 23.43
N ALA A 65 7.71 -0.16 23.98
CA ALA A 65 7.48 0.36 25.31
C ALA A 65 7.95 -0.71 26.30
N ASN A 66 9.25 -1.03 26.26
CA ASN A 66 9.93 -1.63 27.39
C ASN A 66 10.16 -0.50 28.38
N TYR A 67 9.12 -0.14 29.13
CA TYR A 67 9.35 0.43 30.45
C TYR A 67 9.70 -0.77 31.34
N GLY A 68 10.92 -0.72 31.87
CA GLY A 68 11.54 -1.80 32.65
C GLY A 68 10.86 -2.08 33.97
#